data_AF-A0A5A8CJS8-F1
#
_entry.id   AF-A0A5A8CJS8-F1
#
_cell.length_a   1.000
_cell.length_b   1.000
_cell.length_c   1.000
_cell.angle_alpha   90.00
_cell.angle_beta   90.00
_cell.angle_gamma   90.00
#
_symmetry.space_group_name_H-M   'P 1'
#
loop_
_entity.id
_entity.type
_entity.pdbx_description
1 polymer ?
#
loop_
_entity_poly.entity_id
_entity_poly.type
_entity_poly.pdbx_seq_one_letter_code
_entity_poly.pdbx_strand_id
1 'polypeptide(L)'
;MAASLPTAPYTSPQLDQTDVHIYFGSMRVLMCPVAGDASARPAGSLRPQEAAPEVVALTRKRLEGHGHLGAEYAHVYVPCVPAPDPLVEERAVAAADPLPAVLQRPLLKVAEGHSKEQIPAIRSGGRAAILLLDAESGAPVDPSAVAGQVQAVRLKGCGNYVAGEYGGRSLRFPHPGMPVAPMQKLNLMTFEADEQAVEVRGVAFPHTAEREAMMSAAVDASLRPLRLTAAIRPLAVQSFASGFDPSEPFPLLPKSVAVSTTLGERRVASHLLPGLLAAARLLLPGVAATGSYGDSAESAAAAAAALLPPSRRGEFVHKQWSDDGSFEETRHAVVPSFVAAGEPGAKYGGPADAAASEWLGTEEAAEHASGTPGVALAAVALTLPGWRRAAFERAAGRWLAARGPAGAALAAREGAPRSVVAHLYWRVGREAGAIREAMTRAGVSWGNYLDHGVEPHNNSHPNNLVVLPPSALPEPAAAAASAADASAASAASAGAAGRSWGALLAPLDLDMASLQVEAFDNASGERLSAEAFAETLEREGHELLSNLLGSTASTGLEGIDSGAGAPAAAQALHWALRDTLWAGFKAGRAAVAGSGPDDPHLTCPAVDRACRALCELALVLMADQVS
;
A
#
# COMPACT_ATOMS: atom_id res chain seq x y z
N MET A 1 26.86 -6.81 -15.44
CA MET A 1 27.50 -7.65 -14.40
C MET A 1 26.90 -7.26 -13.06
N ALA A 2 25.90 -7.99 -12.58
CA ALA A 2 25.36 -7.80 -11.23
C ALA A 2 26.09 -8.77 -10.30
N ALA A 3 26.96 -8.26 -9.43
CA ALA A 3 27.47 -9.08 -8.32
C ALA A 3 26.27 -9.58 -7.51
N SER A 4 26.22 -10.88 -7.18
CA SER A 4 25.19 -11.44 -6.32
C SER A 4 25.26 -10.73 -4.97
N LEU A 5 24.37 -9.76 -4.73
CA LEU A 5 24.29 -9.10 -3.43
C LEU A 5 23.96 -10.17 -2.39
N PRO A 6 24.72 -10.26 -1.28
CA PRO A 6 24.45 -11.25 -0.25
C PRO A 6 23.03 -11.03 0.28
N THR A 7 22.19 -12.07 0.16
CA THR A 7 20.86 -12.10 0.75
C THR A 7 21.03 -12.40 2.24
N ALA A 8 21.22 -11.35 3.05
CA ALA A 8 21.13 -11.53 4.49
C ALA A 8 19.76 -12.17 4.79
N PRO A 9 19.70 -13.25 5.60
CA PRO A 9 18.45 -13.88 5.95
C PRO A 9 17.60 -12.85 6.68
N TYR A 10 16.42 -12.58 6.13
CA TYR A 10 15.50 -11.66 6.77
C TYR A 10 14.82 -12.38 7.92
N THR A 11 14.95 -11.84 9.12
CA THR A 11 14.16 -12.31 10.24
C THR A 11 12.72 -11.91 10.01
N SER A 12 11.81 -12.88 9.93
CA SER A 12 10.38 -12.61 9.91
C SER A 12 10.02 -11.72 11.10
N PRO A 13 9.22 -10.65 10.91
CA PRO A 13 8.80 -9.83 12.02
C PRO A 13 8.12 -10.68 13.10
N GLN A 14 8.39 -10.36 14.36
CA GLN A 14 7.50 -10.82 15.43
C GLN A 14 6.18 -10.07 15.26
N LEU A 15 5.13 -10.81 14.94
CA LEU A 15 3.77 -10.30 14.77
C LEU A 15 2.90 -10.94 15.85
N ASP A 16 2.28 -10.13 16.69
CA ASP A 16 1.18 -10.62 17.53
C ASP A 16 -0.14 -10.65 16.74
N GLN A 17 -1.18 -11.24 17.33
CA GLN A 17 -2.51 -11.29 16.72
C GLN A 17 -3.04 -9.90 16.34
N THR A 18 -2.75 -8.89 17.13
CA THR A 18 -3.22 -7.54 16.83
C THR A 18 -2.47 -6.92 15.66
N ASP A 19 -1.14 -7.13 15.57
CA ASP A 19 -0.35 -6.70 14.43
C ASP A 19 -0.86 -7.34 13.14
N VAL A 20 -1.22 -8.63 13.20
CA VAL A 20 -1.87 -9.33 12.09
C VAL A 20 -3.13 -8.60 11.65
N HIS A 21 -4.05 -8.30 12.57
CA HIS A 21 -5.30 -7.63 12.22
C HIS A 21 -5.10 -6.19 11.70
N ILE A 22 -4.16 -5.46 12.29
CA ILE A 22 -3.84 -4.08 11.91
C ILE A 22 -3.21 -4.05 10.53
N TYR A 23 -2.16 -4.83 10.26
CA TYR A 23 -1.32 -4.69 9.07
C TYR A 23 -1.66 -5.64 7.92
N PHE A 24 -2.34 -6.76 8.18
CA PHE A 24 -2.68 -7.76 7.16
C PHE A 24 -4.18 -7.88 6.92
N GLY A 25 -5.00 -7.69 7.95
CA GLY A 25 -6.45 -7.82 7.85
C GLY A 25 -7.04 -8.75 8.90
N SER A 26 -8.36 -8.66 9.07
CA SER A 26 -9.13 -9.53 9.98
C SER A 26 -10.19 -10.37 9.26
N MET A 27 -10.45 -10.10 7.97
CA MET A 27 -11.48 -10.83 7.23
C MET A 27 -10.96 -12.23 6.90
N ARG A 28 -11.52 -13.23 7.57
CA ARG A 28 -11.16 -14.64 7.37
C ARG A 28 -11.68 -15.16 6.03
N VAL A 29 -10.85 -15.97 5.38
CA VAL A 29 -11.22 -16.82 4.24
C VAL A 29 -10.72 -18.23 4.49
N LEU A 30 -11.25 -19.20 3.76
CA LEU A 30 -10.86 -20.60 3.86
C LEU A 30 -10.19 -21.02 2.56
N MET A 31 -9.07 -21.71 2.68
CA MET A 31 -8.27 -22.22 1.56
C MET A 31 -8.34 -23.74 1.53
N CYS A 32 -8.26 -24.34 0.35
CA CYS A 32 -8.18 -25.77 0.15
C CYS A 32 -7.03 -26.10 -0.81
N PRO A 33 -6.17 -27.09 -0.49
CA PRO A 33 -5.23 -27.63 -1.46
C PRO A 33 -5.94 -28.28 -2.65
N VAL A 34 -5.46 -28.03 -3.87
CA VAL A 34 -5.99 -28.63 -5.10
C VAL A 34 -4.89 -29.32 -5.93
N ALA A 35 -5.28 -29.98 -7.02
CA ALA A 35 -4.33 -30.64 -7.92
C ALA A 35 -3.46 -29.61 -8.65
N GLY A 36 -2.17 -29.90 -8.74
CA GLY A 36 -1.16 -29.00 -9.30
C GLY A 36 0.19 -29.19 -8.62
N ASP A 37 1.14 -28.36 -9.03
CA ASP A 37 2.53 -28.39 -8.60
C ASP A 37 2.99 -27.01 -8.12
N ALA A 38 4.12 -26.99 -7.42
CA ALA A 38 4.76 -25.78 -6.94
C ALA A 38 6.22 -25.75 -7.41
N SER A 39 6.59 -24.65 -8.05
CA SER A 39 7.94 -24.41 -8.52
C SER A 39 8.57 -23.27 -7.73
N ALA A 40 9.66 -23.53 -7.02
CA ALA A 40 10.35 -22.50 -6.25
C ALA A 40 10.84 -21.37 -7.16
N ARG A 41 10.72 -20.13 -6.67
CA ARG A 41 11.12 -18.89 -7.35
C ARG A 41 11.78 -17.95 -6.34
N PRO A 42 12.93 -18.31 -5.74
CA PRO A 42 13.61 -17.40 -4.82
C PRO A 42 14.07 -16.13 -5.55
N ALA A 43 14.37 -15.07 -4.80
CA ALA A 43 14.88 -13.83 -5.37
C ALA A 43 16.14 -14.08 -6.23
N GLY A 44 16.13 -13.58 -7.47
CA GLY A 44 17.22 -13.78 -8.43
C GLY A 44 17.14 -15.07 -9.26
N SER A 45 16.13 -15.92 -9.05
CA SER A 45 15.89 -17.11 -9.90
C SER A 45 15.24 -16.80 -11.25
N LEU A 46 14.79 -15.57 -11.45
CA LEU A 46 14.18 -15.11 -12.69
C LEU A 46 14.98 -13.92 -13.22
N ARG A 47 15.18 -13.88 -14.53
CA ARG A 47 15.86 -12.76 -15.20
C ARG A 47 15.10 -12.31 -16.45
N PRO A 48 15.37 -11.08 -16.92
CA PRO A 48 14.81 -10.60 -18.17
C PRO A 48 15.19 -11.47 -19.35
N GLN A 49 14.24 -11.66 -20.27
CA GLN A 49 14.48 -12.29 -21.56
C GLN A 49 14.73 -11.23 -22.63
N GLU A 50 15.66 -11.50 -23.55
CA GLU A 50 15.86 -10.62 -24.70
C GLU A 50 14.67 -10.68 -25.66
N ALA A 51 14.36 -9.53 -26.26
CA ALA A 51 13.27 -9.33 -27.20
C ALA A 51 13.56 -9.91 -28.61
N ALA A 52 13.89 -11.19 -28.70
CA ALA A 52 14.03 -11.85 -29.99
C ALA A 52 12.68 -11.90 -30.75
N PRO A 53 12.66 -11.90 -32.09
CA PRO A 53 11.42 -11.84 -32.88
C PRO A 53 10.36 -12.88 -32.47
N GLU A 54 10.78 -14.10 -32.14
CA GLU A 54 9.93 -15.19 -31.68
C GLU A 54 9.32 -14.93 -30.29
N VAL A 55 10.06 -14.27 -29.40
CA VAL A 55 9.61 -13.89 -28.05
C VAL A 55 8.61 -12.74 -28.12
N VAL A 56 8.86 -11.78 -29.01
CA VAL A 56 7.93 -10.69 -29.31
C VAL A 56 6.64 -11.25 -29.91
N ALA A 57 6.74 -12.19 -30.85
CA ALA A 57 5.58 -12.84 -31.45
C ALA A 57 4.74 -13.61 -30.40
N LEU A 58 5.39 -14.33 -29.48
CA LEU A 58 4.71 -15.00 -28.36
C LEU A 58 4.03 -14.00 -27.42
N THR A 59 4.69 -12.89 -27.13
CA THR A 59 4.13 -11.79 -26.31
C THR A 59 2.90 -11.18 -26.97
N ARG A 60 2.97 -10.91 -28.28
CA ARG A 60 1.82 -10.41 -29.06
C ARG A 60 0.66 -11.39 -29.08
N LYS A 61 0.93 -12.69 -29.23
CA LYS A 61 -0.10 -13.73 -29.23
C LYS A 61 -0.91 -13.76 -27.93
N ARG A 62 -0.32 -13.39 -26.79
CA ARG A 62 -1.04 -13.26 -25.51
C ARG A 62 -2.03 -12.09 -25.49
N LEU A 63 -1.83 -11.09 -26.35
CA LEU A 63 -2.75 -9.95 -26.49
C LEU A 63 -4.02 -10.33 -27.27
N GLU A 64 -4.02 -11.46 -27.96
CA GLU A 64 -5.12 -12.01 -28.75
C GLU A 64 -6.04 -12.90 -27.91
N GLY A 65 -7.24 -13.17 -28.43
CA GLY A 65 -8.15 -14.15 -27.83
C GLY A 65 -7.58 -15.58 -27.93
N HIS A 66 -7.94 -16.45 -26.99
CA HIS A 66 -7.36 -17.79 -26.89
C HIS A 66 -8.04 -18.83 -27.81
N GLY A 67 -8.61 -18.41 -28.94
CA GLY A 67 -9.37 -19.28 -29.85
C GLY A 67 -8.61 -20.49 -30.42
N HIS A 68 -7.28 -20.46 -30.38
CA HIS A 68 -6.43 -21.60 -30.71
C HIS A 68 -6.59 -22.81 -29.76
N LEU A 69 -7.20 -22.60 -28.59
CA LEU A 69 -7.56 -23.66 -27.63
C LEU A 69 -8.98 -24.24 -27.86
N GLY A 70 -9.80 -23.59 -28.70
CA GLY A 70 -11.20 -23.94 -28.93
C GLY A 70 -12.06 -22.71 -29.22
N ALA A 71 -13.20 -22.90 -29.87
CA ALA A 71 -14.10 -21.79 -30.24
C ALA A 71 -14.64 -21.05 -29.01
N GLU A 72 -14.84 -21.77 -27.90
CA GLU A 72 -15.27 -21.22 -26.61
C GLU A 72 -14.20 -20.35 -25.93
N TYR A 73 -12.94 -20.42 -26.37
CA TYR A 73 -11.84 -19.59 -25.88
C TYR A 73 -11.59 -18.34 -26.75
N ALA A 74 -12.30 -18.18 -27.86
CA ALA A 74 -12.05 -17.11 -28.84
C ALA A 74 -12.14 -15.71 -28.22
N HIS A 75 -13.00 -15.54 -27.22
CA HIS A 75 -13.22 -14.27 -26.52
C HIS A 75 -12.62 -14.25 -25.11
N VAL A 76 -11.77 -15.22 -24.76
CA VAL A 76 -11.09 -15.26 -23.46
C VAL A 76 -9.78 -14.52 -23.56
N TYR A 77 -9.63 -13.48 -22.74
CA TYR A 77 -8.41 -12.69 -22.63
C TYR A 77 -7.79 -12.83 -21.24
N VAL A 78 -6.46 -12.77 -21.18
CA VAL A 78 -5.68 -12.84 -19.94
C VAL A 78 -4.90 -11.54 -19.79
N PRO A 79 -4.81 -10.94 -18.58
CA PRO A 79 -3.99 -9.75 -18.38
C PRO A 79 -2.55 -10.03 -18.82
N CYS A 80 -1.97 -9.14 -19.63
CA CYS A 80 -0.64 -9.32 -20.17
C CYS A 80 0.13 -8.00 -20.15
N VAL A 81 1.35 -8.06 -19.61
CA VAL A 81 2.31 -6.98 -19.83
C VAL A 81 2.85 -7.13 -21.25
N PRO A 82 3.02 -6.05 -21.99
CA PRO A 82 3.76 -6.01 -23.25
C PRO A 82 5.27 -6.21 -23.00
N ALA A 83 5.64 -7.35 -22.42
CA ALA A 83 7.02 -7.69 -22.09
C ALA A 83 7.24 -9.21 -22.21
N PRO A 84 8.47 -9.66 -22.53
CA PRO A 84 8.81 -11.08 -22.60
C PRO A 84 8.51 -11.82 -21.28
N ASP A 85 8.38 -13.14 -21.34
CA ASP A 85 8.33 -13.92 -20.11
C ASP A 85 9.72 -13.96 -19.45
N PRO A 86 9.81 -13.92 -18.12
CA PRO A 86 11.08 -14.09 -17.44
C PRO A 86 11.73 -15.44 -17.76
N LEU A 87 13.05 -15.46 -17.90
CA LEU A 87 13.81 -16.71 -17.99
C LEU A 87 14.07 -17.27 -16.60
N VAL A 88 13.86 -18.58 -16.44
CA VAL A 88 14.13 -19.32 -15.21
C VAL A 88 15.60 -19.72 -15.14
N GLU A 89 16.27 -19.37 -14.05
CA GLU A 89 17.62 -19.81 -13.71
C GLU A 89 17.55 -21.10 -12.90
N GLU A 90 17.53 -22.26 -13.58
CA GLU A 90 17.36 -23.59 -12.97
C GLU A 90 18.33 -23.87 -11.82
N ARG A 91 19.56 -23.36 -11.89
CA ARG A 91 20.54 -23.51 -10.81
C ARG A 91 20.11 -22.80 -9.51
N ALA A 92 19.49 -21.64 -9.63
CA ALA A 92 18.97 -20.90 -8.46
C ALA A 92 17.73 -21.60 -7.89
N VAL A 93 16.88 -22.16 -8.74
CA VAL A 93 15.71 -22.97 -8.33
C VAL A 93 16.16 -24.23 -7.59
N ALA A 94 17.16 -24.95 -8.11
CA ALA A 94 17.69 -26.17 -7.49
C ALA A 94 18.38 -25.93 -6.14
N ALA A 95 18.83 -24.69 -5.88
CA ALA A 95 19.45 -24.29 -4.62
C ALA A 95 18.46 -23.68 -3.61
N ALA A 96 17.17 -23.57 -3.97
CA ALA A 96 16.16 -22.99 -3.11
C ALA A 96 15.86 -23.90 -1.92
N ASP A 97 15.58 -23.29 -0.76
CA ASP A 97 15.06 -24.03 0.39
C ASP A 97 13.72 -24.69 0.02
N PRO A 98 13.44 -25.89 0.55
CA PRO A 98 12.18 -26.56 0.32
C PRO A 98 11.01 -25.71 0.84
N LEU A 99 9.94 -25.65 0.05
CA LEU A 99 8.72 -24.95 0.47
C LEU A 99 8.07 -25.68 1.66
N PRO A 100 7.48 -24.94 2.62
CA PRO A 100 6.61 -25.52 3.64
C PRO A 100 5.57 -26.46 3.02
N ALA A 101 5.25 -27.56 3.69
CA ALA A 101 4.41 -28.63 3.12
C ALA A 101 3.07 -28.12 2.56
N VAL A 102 2.44 -27.15 3.25
CA VAL A 102 1.18 -26.53 2.83
C VAL A 102 1.30 -25.72 1.51
N LEU A 103 2.50 -25.26 1.16
CA LEU A 103 2.78 -24.49 -0.05
C LEU A 103 3.31 -25.34 -1.21
N GLN A 104 3.41 -26.67 -1.06
CA GLN A 104 3.85 -27.57 -2.13
C GLN A 104 2.78 -27.80 -3.20
N ARG A 105 1.55 -27.32 -2.98
CA ARG A 105 0.42 -27.43 -3.91
C ARG A 105 -0.35 -26.12 -3.98
N PRO A 106 -1.01 -25.82 -5.11
CA PRO A 106 -1.89 -24.67 -5.21
C PRO A 106 -2.98 -24.69 -4.13
N LEU A 107 -3.22 -23.53 -3.54
CA LEU A 107 -4.32 -23.30 -2.61
C LEU A 107 -5.41 -22.47 -3.28
N LEU A 108 -6.66 -22.90 -3.17
CA LEU A 108 -7.83 -22.22 -3.70
C LEU A 108 -8.75 -21.77 -2.57
N LYS A 109 -9.28 -20.55 -2.63
CA LYS A 109 -10.36 -20.10 -1.74
C LYS A 109 -11.60 -20.97 -1.93
N VAL A 110 -12.19 -21.41 -0.83
CA VAL A 110 -13.39 -22.25 -0.80
C VAL A 110 -14.42 -21.73 0.19
N ALA A 111 -15.66 -22.21 0.08
CA ALA A 111 -16.75 -21.83 0.97
C ALA A 111 -16.65 -22.62 2.28
N GLU A 112 -17.23 -22.11 3.36
CA GLU A 112 -17.33 -22.86 4.61
C GLU A 112 -18.09 -24.18 4.40
N GLY A 113 -17.59 -25.27 5.01
CA GLY A 113 -18.18 -26.60 4.85
C GLY A 113 -17.81 -27.32 3.55
N HIS A 114 -16.81 -26.83 2.80
CA HIS A 114 -16.25 -27.57 1.67
C HIS A 114 -15.75 -28.96 2.13
N SER A 115 -15.92 -30.00 1.30
CA SER A 115 -15.70 -31.40 1.67
C SER A 115 -14.25 -31.79 1.94
N LYS A 116 -13.30 -30.91 1.62
CA LYS A 116 -11.85 -31.10 1.77
C LYS A 116 -11.35 -30.32 2.98
N GLU A 117 -10.17 -30.69 3.46
CA GLU A 117 -9.47 -29.97 4.53
C GLU A 117 -9.38 -28.47 4.21
N GLN A 118 -9.81 -27.64 5.16
CA GLN A 118 -9.88 -26.19 5.03
C GLN A 118 -8.82 -25.55 5.90
N ILE A 119 -8.02 -24.66 5.29
CA ILE A 119 -6.95 -23.93 5.96
C ILE A 119 -7.40 -22.47 6.13
N PRO A 120 -7.46 -21.94 7.37
CA PRO A 120 -7.83 -20.56 7.59
C PRO A 120 -6.74 -19.61 7.07
N ALA A 121 -7.17 -18.53 6.44
CA ALA A 121 -6.31 -17.46 5.93
C ALA A 121 -7.01 -16.10 6.07
N ILE A 122 -6.29 -15.02 5.76
CA ILE A 122 -6.81 -13.64 5.78
C ILE A 122 -7.05 -13.20 4.33
N ARG A 123 -8.15 -12.51 4.06
CA ARG A 123 -8.42 -11.91 2.75
C ARG A 123 -7.42 -10.78 2.45
N SER A 124 -6.85 -10.80 1.24
CA SER A 124 -6.02 -9.73 0.68
C SER A 124 -6.65 -9.30 -0.66
N GLY A 125 -7.35 -8.16 -0.68
CA GLY A 125 -8.16 -7.78 -1.85
C GLY A 125 -9.24 -8.83 -2.19
N GLY A 126 -9.79 -8.77 -3.41
CA GLY A 126 -10.69 -9.83 -3.90
C GLY A 126 -9.95 -11.13 -4.27
N ARG A 127 -8.74 -11.01 -4.83
CA ARG A 127 -8.05 -12.07 -5.60
C ARG A 127 -6.81 -12.66 -4.92
N ALA A 128 -6.50 -12.23 -3.70
CA ALA A 128 -5.38 -12.76 -2.94
C ALA A 128 -5.79 -13.14 -1.51
N ALA A 129 -4.92 -13.87 -0.84
CA ALA A 129 -5.07 -14.25 0.56
C ALA A 129 -3.70 -14.21 1.25
N ILE A 130 -3.69 -14.03 2.56
CA ILE A 130 -2.50 -14.14 3.42
C ILE A 130 -2.66 -15.40 4.27
N LEU A 131 -1.78 -16.36 4.06
CA LEU A 131 -1.60 -17.51 4.92
C LEU A 131 -0.57 -17.17 6.00
N LEU A 132 -0.88 -17.49 7.26
CA LEU A 132 0.09 -17.37 8.35
C LEU A 132 0.72 -18.74 8.59
N LEU A 133 2.05 -18.78 8.63
CA LEU A 133 2.81 -19.97 8.93
C LEU A 133 3.58 -19.75 10.23
N ASP A 134 3.64 -20.76 11.08
CA ASP A 134 4.56 -20.79 12.20
C ASP A 134 6.00 -20.74 11.67
N ALA A 135 6.82 -19.82 12.19
CA ALA A 135 8.13 -19.54 11.60
C ALA A 135 9.14 -20.69 11.75
N GLU A 136 8.94 -21.58 12.74
CA GLU A 136 9.83 -22.71 13.01
C GLU A 136 9.39 -23.98 12.27
N SER A 137 8.10 -24.34 12.39
CA SER A 137 7.55 -25.58 11.82
C SER A 137 7.04 -25.43 10.39
N GLY A 138 6.78 -24.20 9.92
CA GLY A 138 6.12 -23.95 8.64
C GLY A 138 4.65 -24.39 8.58
N ALA A 139 4.05 -24.75 9.72
CA ALA A 139 2.66 -25.19 9.80
C ALA A 139 1.70 -23.99 9.71
N PRO A 140 0.51 -24.15 9.09
CA PRO A 140 -0.52 -23.10 9.09
C PRO A 140 -0.97 -22.71 10.50
N VAL A 141 -1.14 -21.41 10.73
CA VAL A 141 -1.63 -20.84 11.99
C VAL A 141 -2.98 -20.17 11.74
N ASP A 142 -3.97 -20.43 12.59
CA ASP A 142 -5.24 -19.73 12.52
C ASP A 142 -5.03 -18.23 12.88
N PRO A 143 -5.43 -17.28 12.02
CA PRO A 143 -5.30 -15.85 12.30
C PRO A 143 -5.96 -15.39 13.61
N SER A 144 -6.96 -16.13 14.10
CA SER A 144 -7.64 -15.86 15.36
C SER A 144 -6.90 -16.37 16.61
N ALA A 145 -5.83 -17.15 16.44
CA ALA A 145 -5.10 -17.81 17.51
C ALA A 145 -3.57 -17.70 17.34
N VAL A 146 -3.09 -16.57 16.82
CA VAL A 146 -1.65 -16.33 16.63
C VAL A 146 -0.93 -16.29 17.98
N ALA A 147 -0.05 -17.28 18.20
CA ALA A 147 0.84 -17.36 19.35
C ALA A 147 2.26 -17.61 18.84
N GLY A 148 3.20 -16.71 19.16
CA GLY A 148 4.61 -16.83 18.74
C GLY A 148 4.95 -16.08 17.45
N GLN A 149 6.04 -16.49 16.80
CA GLN A 149 6.53 -15.87 15.58
C GLN A 149 5.86 -16.49 14.35
N VAL A 150 5.22 -15.66 13.53
CA VAL A 150 4.60 -16.10 12.29
C VAL A 150 5.26 -15.45 11.07
N GLN A 151 5.28 -16.20 9.97
CA GLN A 151 5.58 -15.69 8.64
C GLN A 151 4.27 -15.51 7.88
N ALA A 152 4.04 -14.30 7.36
CA ALA A 152 2.91 -14.02 6.49
C ALA A 152 3.28 -14.32 5.02
N VAL A 153 2.48 -15.18 4.37
CA VAL A 153 2.65 -15.58 2.97
C VAL A 153 1.44 -15.13 2.16
N ARG A 154 1.67 -14.25 1.19
CA ARG A 154 0.67 -13.79 0.23
C ARG A 154 0.55 -14.76 -0.94
N LEU A 155 -0.69 -15.10 -1.26
CA LEU A 155 -1.10 -15.97 -2.37
C LEU A 155 -1.92 -15.12 -3.35
N LYS A 156 -1.35 -14.69 -4.48
CA LYS A 156 -2.06 -13.90 -5.51
C LYS A 156 -2.55 -14.82 -6.62
N GLY A 157 -3.84 -14.78 -6.94
CA GLY A 157 -4.44 -15.69 -7.92
C GLY A 157 -5.01 -16.98 -7.30
N CYS A 158 -5.26 -16.98 -6.00
CA CYS A 158 -5.73 -18.15 -5.24
C CYS A 158 -7.27 -18.25 -5.17
N GLY A 159 -7.97 -17.75 -6.18
CA GLY A 159 -9.42 -17.63 -6.21
C GLY A 159 -9.93 -16.26 -5.74
N ASN A 160 -11.16 -15.97 -6.14
CA ASN A 160 -11.91 -14.80 -5.74
C ASN A 160 -12.76 -15.13 -4.51
N TYR A 161 -12.85 -14.19 -3.57
CA TYR A 161 -13.79 -14.27 -2.47
C TYR A 161 -14.35 -12.88 -2.23
N VAL A 162 -15.62 -12.71 -2.58
CA VAL A 162 -16.34 -11.48 -2.29
C VAL A 162 -17.61 -11.87 -1.58
N ALA A 163 -17.65 -11.64 -0.27
CA ALA A 163 -18.90 -11.52 0.44
C ALA A 163 -19.34 -10.06 0.35
N GLY A 164 -20.55 -9.77 -0.11
CA GLY A 164 -21.12 -8.42 -0.07
C GLY A 164 -22.06 -8.07 -1.23
N GLU A 165 -22.51 -6.82 -1.23
CA GLU A 165 -23.25 -6.15 -2.30
C GLU A 165 -22.47 -4.91 -2.74
N TYR A 166 -22.50 -4.57 -4.04
CA TYR A 166 -21.97 -3.32 -4.59
C TYR A 166 -22.99 -2.73 -5.54
N GLY A 167 -23.39 -1.47 -5.29
CA GLY A 167 -24.43 -0.81 -6.07
C GLY A 167 -25.78 -1.56 -6.06
N GLY A 168 -26.13 -2.21 -4.94
CA GLY A 168 -27.37 -3.00 -4.82
C GLY A 168 -27.36 -4.34 -5.56
N ARG A 169 -26.21 -4.76 -6.13
CA ARG A 169 -26.01 -6.11 -6.69
C ARG A 169 -25.19 -6.94 -5.73
N SER A 170 -25.66 -8.15 -5.42
CA SER A 170 -24.87 -9.15 -4.69
C SER A 170 -23.57 -9.42 -5.45
N LEU A 171 -22.46 -8.89 -4.93
CA LEU A 171 -21.11 -9.27 -5.34
C LEU A 171 -20.70 -10.62 -4.76
N ARG A 172 -21.61 -11.33 -4.05
CA ARG A 172 -21.41 -12.76 -3.79
C ARG A 172 -21.20 -13.43 -5.13
N PHE A 173 -19.94 -13.66 -5.51
CA PHE A 173 -19.65 -14.76 -6.39
C PHE A 173 -20.20 -15.97 -5.63
N PRO A 174 -21.25 -16.62 -6.15
CA PRO A 174 -22.01 -17.62 -5.39
C PRO A 174 -21.13 -18.79 -4.96
N HIS A 175 -19.95 -18.92 -5.60
CA HIS A 175 -18.93 -19.91 -5.27
C HIS A 175 -17.55 -19.22 -5.23
N PRO A 176 -16.81 -19.32 -4.11
CA PRO A 176 -15.38 -19.05 -4.14
C PRO A 176 -14.70 -19.98 -5.14
N GLY A 177 -13.70 -19.46 -5.85
CA GLY A 177 -13.15 -20.11 -7.04
C GLY A 177 -12.69 -19.08 -8.06
N MET A 178 -12.80 -19.39 -9.35
CA MET A 178 -12.33 -18.56 -10.45
C MET A 178 -13.50 -18.14 -11.33
N PRO A 179 -14.22 -17.04 -11.01
CA PRO A 179 -15.39 -16.65 -11.80
C PRO A 179 -14.98 -16.05 -13.15
N VAL A 180 -15.81 -16.24 -14.17
CA VAL A 180 -15.69 -15.58 -15.47
C VAL A 180 -16.47 -14.27 -15.43
N ALA A 181 -15.83 -13.17 -15.80
CA ALA A 181 -16.45 -11.85 -15.84
C ALA A 181 -16.40 -11.28 -17.26
N PRO A 182 -17.48 -10.64 -17.74
CA PRO A 182 -17.41 -9.80 -18.93
C PRO A 182 -16.36 -8.70 -18.75
N MET A 183 -15.69 -8.36 -19.84
CA MET A 183 -14.78 -7.22 -19.91
C MET A 183 -14.98 -6.46 -21.22
N GLN A 184 -14.64 -5.18 -21.25
CA GLN A 184 -14.56 -4.43 -22.52
C GLN A 184 -13.15 -4.57 -23.05
N LYS A 185 -13.00 -5.26 -24.18
CA LYS A 185 -11.69 -5.41 -24.85
C LYS A 185 -11.60 -4.43 -26.01
N LEU A 186 -10.69 -3.47 -25.95
CA LEU A 186 -10.35 -2.64 -27.10
C LEU A 186 -9.27 -3.32 -27.94
N ASN A 187 -9.52 -3.47 -29.23
CA ASN A 187 -8.49 -3.79 -30.19
C ASN A 187 -7.69 -2.51 -30.48
N LEU A 188 -6.44 -2.44 -30.00
CA LEU A 188 -5.62 -1.23 -30.15
C LEU A 188 -5.22 -0.94 -31.61
N MET A 189 -5.37 -1.91 -32.51
CA MET A 189 -5.07 -1.74 -33.94
C MET A 189 -6.27 -1.23 -34.74
N THR A 190 -7.49 -1.66 -34.39
CA THR A 190 -8.72 -1.27 -35.11
C THR A 190 -9.57 -0.26 -34.36
N PHE A 191 -9.29 -0.04 -33.08
CA PHE A 191 -10.13 0.69 -32.12
C PHE A 191 -11.57 0.15 -32.01
N GLU A 192 -11.79 -1.10 -32.42
CA GLU A 192 -13.07 -1.80 -32.24
C GLU A 192 -13.10 -2.49 -30.88
N ALA A 193 -14.26 -2.45 -30.22
CA ALA A 193 -14.49 -3.15 -28.96
C ALA A 193 -15.01 -4.58 -29.23
N ASP A 194 -14.40 -5.58 -28.60
CA ASP A 194 -14.99 -6.90 -28.46
C ASP A 194 -15.92 -6.89 -27.23
N GLU A 195 -17.22 -6.80 -27.50
CA GLU A 195 -18.28 -6.82 -26.47
C GLU A 195 -18.52 -8.21 -25.88
N GLN A 196 -17.98 -9.27 -26.49
CA GLN A 196 -18.07 -10.64 -26.00
C GLN A 196 -16.87 -11.04 -25.14
N ALA A 197 -15.89 -10.16 -25.00
CA ALA A 197 -14.69 -10.43 -24.25
C ALA A 197 -14.99 -10.80 -22.79
N VAL A 198 -14.32 -11.85 -22.33
CA VAL A 198 -14.39 -12.32 -20.95
C VAL A 198 -13.00 -12.54 -20.39
N GLU A 199 -12.89 -12.43 -19.07
CA GLU A 199 -11.69 -12.79 -18.33
C GLU A 199 -12.00 -13.75 -17.18
N VAL A 200 -11.02 -14.58 -16.84
CA VAL A 200 -11.06 -15.39 -15.63
C VAL A 200 -10.51 -14.55 -14.48
N ARG A 201 -11.34 -14.29 -13.47
CA ARG A 201 -10.97 -13.51 -12.28
C ARG A 201 -10.49 -14.42 -11.15
N GLY A 202 -9.73 -13.83 -10.23
CA GLY A 202 -9.23 -14.57 -9.05
C GLY A 202 -8.09 -15.53 -9.36
N VAL A 203 -7.46 -15.42 -10.53
CA VAL A 203 -6.36 -16.27 -10.97
C VAL A 203 -5.17 -15.41 -11.38
N ALA A 204 -3.95 -15.91 -11.19
CA ALA A 204 -2.77 -15.39 -11.85
C ALA A 204 -2.43 -16.32 -13.02
N PHE A 205 -1.73 -15.80 -14.02
CA PHE A 205 -1.27 -16.60 -15.14
C PHE A 205 0.22 -16.85 -14.96
N PRO A 206 0.79 -17.93 -15.54
CA PRO A 206 2.21 -18.24 -15.36
C PRO A 206 3.12 -17.03 -15.59
N HIS A 207 2.89 -16.29 -16.68
CA HIS A 207 3.66 -15.10 -17.01
C HIS A 207 3.52 -13.97 -16.00
N THR A 208 2.31 -13.70 -15.51
CA THR A 208 2.10 -12.62 -14.51
C THR A 208 2.67 -13.02 -13.15
N ALA A 209 2.57 -14.29 -12.78
CA ALA A 209 3.12 -14.81 -11.52
C ALA A 209 4.65 -14.79 -11.51
N GLU A 210 5.29 -15.21 -12.61
CA GLU A 210 6.74 -15.13 -12.76
C GLU A 210 7.23 -13.69 -12.85
N ARG A 211 6.48 -12.81 -13.54
CA ARG A 211 6.82 -11.39 -13.59
C ARG A 211 6.74 -10.72 -12.22
N GLU A 212 5.68 -10.97 -11.44
CA GLU A 212 5.58 -10.49 -10.05
C GLU A 212 6.81 -10.91 -9.25
N ALA A 213 7.24 -12.18 -9.39
CA ALA A 213 8.40 -12.69 -8.68
C ALA A 213 9.71 -12.01 -9.11
N MET A 214 9.95 -11.88 -10.42
CA MET A 214 11.13 -11.21 -10.97
C MET A 214 11.17 -9.74 -10.55
N MET A 215 10.07 -9.01 -10.74
CA MET A 215 10.01 -7.57 -10.51
C MET A 215 10.05 -7.24 -9.01
N SER A 216 9.48 -8.08 -8.15
CA SER A 216 9.63 -7.94 -6.69
C SER A 216 11.10 -7.97 -6.27
N ALA A 217 11.88 -8.91 -6.81
CA ALA A 217 13.31 -9.00 -6.50
C ALA A 217 14.09 -7.80 -7.06
N ALA A 218 13.77 -7.36 -8.29
CA ALA A 218 14.43 -6.22 -8.92
C ALA A 218 14.14 -4.90 -8.18
N VAL A 219 12.88 -4.66 -7.80
CA VAL A 219 12.46 -3.49 -7.02
C VAL A 219 13.06 -3.52 -5.62
N ASP A 220 13.06 -4.67 -4.94
CA ASP A 220 13.69 -4.77 -3.62
C ASP A 220 15.18 -4.40 -3.70
N ALA A 221 15.90 -4.89 -4.71
CA ALA A 221 17.31 -4.56 -4.92
C ALA A 221 17.55 -3.06 -5.15
N SER A 222 16.68 -2.36 -5.88
CA SER A 222 16.81 -0.92 -6.13
C SER A 222 16.48 -0.05 -4.91
N LEU A 223 15.67 -0.57 -3.99
CA LEU A 223 15.24 0.12 -2.77
C LEU A 223 16.23 -0.01 -1.61
N ARG A 224 16.99 -1.11 -1.53
CA ARG A 224 17.96 -1.38 -0.44
C ARG A 224 18.98 -0.26 -0.18
N PRO A 225 19.58 0.40 -1.19
CA PRO A 225 20.51 1.52 -0.96
C PRO A 225 19.88 2.67 -0.17
N LEU A 226 18.56 2.80 -0.23
CA LEU A 226 17.78 3.83 0.47
C LEU A 226 17.23 3.34 1.82
N ARG A 227 17.57 2.11 2.23
CA ARG A 227 16.99 1.42 3.40
C ARG A 227 15.46 1.27 3.30
N LEU A 228 14.99 1.15 2.07
CA LEU A 228 13.62 0.79 1.73
C LEU A 228 13.61 -0.68 1.29
N THR A 229 12.43 -1.30 1.23
CA THR A 229 12.24 -2.71 0.87
C THR A 229 10.98 -2.84 0.02
N ALA A 230 10.90 -3.86 -0.83
CA ALA A 230 9.61 -4.30 -1.36
C ALA A 230 8.81 -4.99 -0.26
N ALA A 231 7.48 -4.89 -0.32
CA ALA A 231 6.59 -5.49 0.67
C ALA A 231 6.56 -7.01 0.54
N ILE A 232 6.84 -7.53 -0.65
CA ILE A 232 6.80 -8.94 -0.99
C ILE A 232 8.18 -9.46 -1.39
N ARG A 233 8.40 -10.75 -1.11
CA ARG A 233 9.53 -11.49 -1.66
C ARG A 233 9.06 -12.82 -2.22
N PRO A 234 9.49 -13.17 -3.44
CA PRO A 234 8.99 -14.35 -4.09
C PRO A 234 9.50 -15.62 -3.40
N LEU A 235 8.61 -16.59 -3.28
CA LEU A 235 8.89 -17.93 -2.80
C LEU A 235 8.70 -18.96 -3.92
N ALA A 236 7.57 -18.89 -4.62
CA ALA A 236 7.19 -19.89 -5.61
C ALA A 236 6.15 -19.36 -6.59
N VAL A 237 6.00 -20.11 -7.68
CA VAL A 237 4.82 -20.09 -8.55
C VAL A 237 4.17 -21.46 -8.44
N GLN A 238 2.90 -21.49 -8.09
CA GLN A 238 2.12 -22.73 -8.06
C GLN A 238 1.26 -22.83 -9.31
N SER A 239 1.31 -23.94 -10.02
CA SER A 239 0.53 -24.18 -11.23
C SER A 239 -0.61 -25.13 -10.92
N PHE A 240 -1.83 -24.75 -11.29
CA PHE A 240 -2.99 -25.63 -11.16
C PHE A 240 -2.92 -26.72 -12.25
N ALA A 241 -3.23 -27.96 -11.89
CA ALA A 241 -3.39 -29.03 -12.88
C ALA A 241 -4.65 -28.77 -13.73
N SER A 242 -4.63 -29.08 -15.02
CA SER A 242 -5.83 -28.95 -15.85
C SER A 242 -6.97 -29.83 -15.32
N GLY A 243 -8.18 -29.26 -15.20
CA GLY A 243 -9.34 -29.96 -14.66
C GLY A 243 -9.22 -30.26 -13.16
N PHE A 244 -8.50 -29.43 -12.39
CA PHE A 244 -8.30 -29.65 -10.96
C PHE A 244 -9.61 -29.59 -10.15
N ASP A 245 -10.63 -28.94 -10.70
CA ASP A 245 -11.98 -28.84 -10.15
C ASP A 245 -13.03 -28.92 -11.28
N PRO A 246 -14.15 -29.65 -11.10
CA PRO A 246 -15.21 -29.71 -12.11
C PRO A 246 -15.84 -28.35 -12.48
N SER A 247 -15.74 -27.35 -11.61
CA SER A 247 -16.22 -25.98 -11.83
C SER A 247 -15.17 -25.04 -12.43
N GLU A 248 -13.96 -25.54 -12.72
CA GLU A 248 -12.89 -24.75 -13.33
C GLU A 248 -13.33 -24.22 -14.72
N PRO A 249 -13.40 -22.90 -14.92
CA PRO A 249 -13.65 -22.38 -16.25
C PRO A 249 -12.38 -22.51 -17.11
N PHE A 250 -12.60 -22.79 -18.39
CA PHE A 250 -11.54 -22.79 -19.40
C PHE A 250 -10.33 -23.68 -18.97
N PRO A 251 -10.53 -25.00 -18.74
CA PRO A 251 -9.53 -25.88 -18.15
C PRO A 251 -8.24 -26.06 -18.98
N LEU A 252 -8.27 -25.70 -20.27
CA LEU A 252 -7.07 -25.72 -21.14
C LEU A 252 -6.20 -24.47 -20.96
N LEU A 253 -6.74 -23.40 -20.37
CA LEU A 253 -5.98 -22.19 -20.09
C LEU A 253 -5.16 -22.40 -18.81
N PRO A 254 -3.83 -22.23 -18.85
CA PRO A 254 -2.98 -22.45 -17.68
C PRO A 254 -3.24 -21.38 -16.61
N LYS A 255 -3.26 -21.83 -15.36
CA LYS A 255 -3.60 -21.01 -14.18
C LYS A 255 -2.52 -21.17 -13.14
N SER A 256 -2.26 -20.12 -12.37
CA SER A 256 -1.21 -20.13 -11.36
C SER A 256 -1.53 -19.25 -10.15
N VAL A 257 -0.74 -19.44 -9.10
CA VAL A 257 -0.69 -18.58 -7.89
C VAL A 257 0.73 -18.06 -7.76
N ALA A 258 0.89 -16.73 -7.64
CA ALA A 258 2.16 -16.15 -7.20
C ALA A 258 2.23 -16.23 -5.67
N VAL A 259 3.27 -16.88 -5.15
CA VAL A 259 3.48 -17.10 -3.72
C VAL A 259 4.68 -16.30 -3.25
N SER A 260 4.43 -15.41 -2.28
CA SER A 260 5.46 -14.51 -1.75
C SER A 260 5.33 -14.36 -0.25
N THR A 261 6.43 -14.27 0.51
CA THR A 261 6.35 -13.70 1.86
C THR A 261 5.91 -12.24 1.74
N THR A 262 5.11 -11.73 2.67
CA THR A 262 4.71 -10.33 2.72
C THR A 262 4.98 -9.69 4.07
N LEU A 263 5.32 -8.40 4.07
CA LEU A 263 5.55 -7.58 5.26
C LEU A 263 4.31 -6.78 5.67
N GLY A 264 3.29 -6.69 4.82
CA GLY A 264 2.06 -5.95 5.09
C GLY A 264 1.10 -6.00 3.93
N GLU A 265 -0.17 -5.71 4.19
CA GLU A 265 -1.25 -5.73 3.19
C GLU A 265 -2.17 -4.50 3.27
N ARG A 266 -2.11 -3.71 4.35
CA ARG A 266 -2.90 -2.47 4.46
C ARG A 266 -2.37 -1.39 3.53
N ARG A 267 -3.24 -0.96 2.62
CA ARG A 267 -2.89 -0.04 1.54
C ARG A 267 -2.90 1.42 1.99
N VAL A 268 -2.02 2.24 1.42
CA VAL A 268 -1.91 3.65 1.77
C VAL A 268 -3.19 4.41 1.43
N ALA A 269 -3.69 4.25 0.19
CA ALA A 269 -4.86 5.01 -0.26
C ALA A 269 -6.15 4.55 0.42
N SER A 270 -6.48 3.26 0.46
CA SER A 270 -7.77 2.81 1.00
C SER A 270 -7.83 2.64 2.53
N HIS A 271 -6.70 2.63 3.23
CA HIS A 271 -6.68 2.43 4.68
C HIS A 271 -5.99 3.56 5.43
N LEU A 272 -4.71 3.83 5.12
CA LEU A 272 -3.93 4.77 5.93
C LEU A 272 -4.44 6.20 5.81
N LEU A 273 -4.54 6.75 4.59
CA LEU A 273 -4.91 8.15 4.39
C LEU A 273 -6.34 8.47 4.89
N PRO A 274 -7.37 7.65 4.58
CA PRO A 274 -8.72 7.84 5.12
C PRO A 274 -8.75 7.71 6.64
N GLY A 275 -8.01 6.74 7.19
CA GLY A 275 -7.91 6.53 8.63
C GLY A 275 -7.22 7.68 9.34
N LEU A 276 -6.19 8.27 8.72
CA LEU A 276 -5.51 9.45 9.25
C LEU A 276 -6.40 10.68 9.21
N LEU A 277 -7.20 10.83 8.16
CA LEU A 277 -8.19 11.90 8.09
C LEU A 277 -9.27 11.73 9.18
N ALA A 278 -9.78 10.51 9.37
CA ALA A 278 -10.72 10.19 10.44
C ALA A 278 -10.11 10.47 11.82
N ALA A 279 -8.87 10.02 12.06
CA ALA A 279 -8.13 10.31 13.28
C ALA A 279 -7.91 11.83 13.47
N ALA A 280 -7.55 12.56 12.43
CA ALA A 280 -7.36 14.01 12.50
C ALA A 280 -8.64 14.74 12.94
N ARG A 281 -9.81 14.33 12.42
CA ARG A 281 -11.10 14.88 12.83
C ARG A 281 -11.41 14.61 14.31
N LEU A 282 -11.04 13.45 14.83
CA LEU A 282 -11.20 13.11 16.25
C LEU A 282 -10.24 13.89 17.15
N LEU A 283 -9.03 14.14 16.67
CA LEU A 283 -7.95 14.74 17.45
C LEU A 283 -7.92 16.28 17.39
N LEU A 284 -8.67 16.89 16.46
CA LEU A 284 -8.77 18.33 16.26
C LEU A 284 -10.23 18.79 16.53
N PRO A 285 -10.61 19.03 17.81
CA PRO A 285 -12.00 19.28 18.22
C PRO A 285 -12.71 20.43 17.50
N GLY A 286 -11.97 21.40 16.96
CA GLY A 286 -12.52 22.53 16.18
C GLY A 286 -12.91 22.20 14.74
N VAL A 287 -12.57 21.00 14.23
CA VAL A 287 -12.88 20.59 12.84
C VAL A 287 -14.17 19.76 12.77
N ALA A 288 -14.54 19.06 13.85
CA ALA A 288 -15.66 18.13 13.86
C ALA A 288 -16.98 18.70 14.39
N ALA A 289 -16.94 19.82 15.15
CA ALA A 289 -18.05 20.21 16.02
C ALA A 289 -19.02 21.27 15.47
N THR A 290 -18.75 21.91 14.33
CA THR A 290 -19.55 23.07 13.89
C THR A 290 -20.45 22.75 12.72
N GLY A 291 -21.51 21.99 12.98
CA GLY A 291 -22.69 21.97 12.11
C GLY A 291 -23.53 23.25 12.19
N SER A 292 -23.19 24.18 13.10
CA SER A 292 -24.00 25.39 13.36
C SER A 292 -23.24 26.66 13.78
N TYR A 293 -21.92 26.61 13.97
CA TYR A 293 -21.09 27.81 14.14
C TYR A 293 -20.55 28.16 12.75
N GLY A 294 -20.90 29.34 12.26
CA GLY A 294 -20.85 29.69 10.84
C GLY A 294 -19.55 29.29 10.12
N ASP A 295 -19.70 28.96 8.84
CA ASP A 295 -18.67 28.72 7.83
C ASP A 295 -17.73 29.94 7.63
N SER A 296 -17.22 30.54 8.71
CA SER A 296 -16.29 31.65 8.59
C SER A 296 -14.93 31.10 8.14
N ALA A 297 -14.38 31.73 7.12
CA ALA A 297 -13.04 31.46 6.60
C ALA A 297 -11.95 31.49 7.70
N GLU A 298 -12.21 32.19 8.82
CA GLU A 298 -11.32 32.29 9.98
C GLU A 298 -11.12 30.96 10.70
N SER A 299 -12.18 30.17 10.91
CA SER A 299 -12.09 28.85 11.55
C SER A 299 -11.30 27.85 10.68
N ALA A 300 -11.49 27.95 9.37
CA ALA A 300 -10.75 27.17 8.38
C ALA A 300 -9.27 27.55 8.35
N ALA A 301 -8.97 28.86 8.37
CA ALA A 301 -7.61 29.37 8.41
C ALA A 301 -6.89 28.99 9.72
N ALA A 302 -7.58 28.98 10.86
CA ALA A 302 -7.02 28.55 12.14
C ALA A 302 -6.62 27.06 12.11
N ALA A 303 -7.49 26.18 11.58
CA ALA A 303 -7.19 24.75 11.45
C ALA A 303 -5.99 24.49 10.53
N ALA A 304 -5.91 25.18 9.38
CA ALA A 304 -4.78 25.08 8.46
C ALA A 304 -3.47 25.66 9.05
N ALA A 305 -3.55 26.82 9.72
CA ALA A 305 -2.39 27.49 10.32
C ALA A 305 -1.77 26.71 11.48
N ALA A 306 -2.53 25.82 12.14
CA ALA A 306 -2.04 24.90 13.16
C ALA A 306 -1.17 23.77 12.59
N LEU A 307 -1.36 23.42 11.31
CA LEU A 307 -0.62 22.33 10.66
C LEU A 307 0.63 22.80 9.93
N LEU A 308 0.61 24.02 9.37
CA LEU A 308 1.68 24.54 8.52
C LEU A 308 2.73 25.35 9.30
N PRO A 309 4.04 25.17 9.00
CA PRO A 309 5.09 26.01 9.58
C PRO A 309 4.92 27.48 9.14
N PRO A 310 5.33 28.46 9.97
CA PRO A 310 5.15 29.90 9.70
C PRO A 310 5.68 30.34 8.33
N SER A 311 6.79 29.78 7.87
CA SER A 311 7.42 30.06 6.57
C SER A 311 6.60 29.58 5.36
N ARG A 312 5.59 28.72 5.58
CA ARG A 312 4.67 28.23 4.55
C ARG A 312 3.26 28.80 4.68
N ARG A 313 3.05 29.83 5.52
CA ARG A 313 1.77 30.56 5.66
C ARG A 313 1.55 31.61 4.55
N GLY A 314 2.18 31.44 3.39
CA GLY A 314 2.01 32.32 2.23
C GLY A 314 0.73 32.01 1.43
N GLU A 315 0.60 32.65 0.26
CA GLU A 315 -0.48 32.37 -0.70
C GLU A 315 -0.50 30.86 -1.04
N PHE A 316 -1.64 30.22 -0.81
CA PHE A 316 -1.92 28.88 -1.30
C PHE A 316 -2.30 28.97 -2.78
N VAL A 317 -1.77 28.07 -3.59
CA VAL A 317 -1.94 28.09 -5.05
C VAL A 317 -2.69 26.83 -5.47
N HIS A 318 -3.98 26.97 -5.76
CA HIS A 318 -4.82 25.94 -6.36
C HIS A 318 -4.53 25.87 -7.86
N LYS A 319 -4.26 24.66 -8.37
CA LYS A 319 -4.09 24.42 -9.80
C LYS A 319 -5.14 23.43 -10.26
N GLN A 320 -6.11 23.92 -11.02
CA GLN A 320 -7.14 23.07 -11.63
C GLN A 320 -6.67 22.69 -13.03
N TRP A 321 -6.42 21.40 -13.25
CA TRP A 321 -5.97 20.89 -14.53
C TRP A 321 -7.16 20.71 -15.47
N SER A 322 -7.02 21.16 -16.72
CA SER A 322 -7.96 20.89 -17.80
C SER A 322 -7.53 19.66 -18.60
N ASP A 323 -8.47 19.10 -19.37
CA ASP A 323 -8.27 17.88 -20.18
C ASP A 323 -7.16 18.03 -21.24
N ASP A 324 -6.81 19.26 -21.62
CA ASP A 324 -5.72 19.58 -22.55
C ASP A 324 -4.33 19.66 -21.87
N GLY A 325 -4.25 19.38 -20.58
CA GLY A 325 -3.02 19.43 -19.79
C GLY A 325 -2.59 20.83 -19.37
N SER A 326 -3.36 21.88 -19.70
CA SER A 326 -3.17 23.20 -19.10
C SER A 326 -3.76 23.25 -17.68
N PHE A 327 -3.43 24.28 -16.90
CA PHE A 327 -4.00 24.47 -15.57
C PHE A 327 -4.34 25.92 -15.29
N GLU A 328 -5.45 26.14 -14.60
CA GLU A 328 -5.81 27.45 -14.06
C GLU A 328 -5.29 27.58 -12.62
N GLU A 329 -4.60 28.68 -12.34
CA GLU A 329 -3.97 28.95 -11.05
C GLU A 329 -4.83 29.92 -10.21
N THR A 330 -5.47 29.43 -9.15
CA THR A 330 -6.17 30.29 -8.17
C THR A 330 -5.31 30.47 -6.93
N ARG A 331 -5.06 31.72 -6.53
CA ARG A 331 -4.28 32.03 -5.33
C ARG A 331 -5.19 32.41 -4.17
N HIS A 332 -5.01 31.77 -3.03
CA HIS A 332 -5.77 32.01 -1.81
C HIS A 332 -4.84 32.58 -0.74
N ALA A 333 -5.15 33.75 -0.22
CA ALA A 333 -4.44 34.33 0.91
C ALA A 333 -4.76 33.55 2.19
N VAL A 334 -3.76 32.95 2.82
CA VAL A 334 -3.92 32.32 4.15
C VAL A 334 -3.75 33.43 5.19
N VAL A 335 -4.85 33.97 5.72
CA VAL A 335 -4.80 34.96 6.81
C VAL A 335 -4.77 34.20 8.15
N PRO A 336 -3.68 34.23 8.93
CA PRO A 336 -3.64 33.56 10.21
C PRO A 336 -4.27 34.44 11.28
N SER A 337 -5.31 33.95 11.96
CA SER A 337 -5.68 34.48 13.28
C SER A 337 -5.62 33.38 14.35
N PHE A 338 -4.86 33.73 15.38
CA PHE A 338 -4.66 33.12 16.70
C PHE A 338 -3.86 31.82 16.91
N VAL A 339 -2.71 32.03 17.58
CA VAL A 339 -2.25 31.26 18.74
C VAL A 339 -2.91 31.88 19.98
N ALA A 340 -3.84 31.19 20.62
CA ALA A 340 -4.08 31.31 22.07
C ALA A 340 -4.90 30.10 22.53
N ALA A 341 -4.40 29.42 23.56
CA ALA A 341 -5.19 28.49 24.36
C ALA A 341 -6.32 29.29 25.02
N GLY A 342 -7.56 29.09 24.58
CA GLY A 342 -8.75 29.51 25.31
C GLY A 342 -9.17 28.41 26.28
N GLU A 343 -9.47 28.77 27.52
CA GLU A 343 -10.02 27.87 28.53
C GLU A 343 -11.34 27.23 28.06
N PRO A 344 -11.57 25.93 28.28
CA PRO A 344 -12.80 25.26 27.87
C PRO A 344 -13.95 25.60 28.82
N GLY A 345 -14.93 26.37 28.33
CA GLY A 345 -16.17 26.68 29.04
C GLY A 345 -17.40 26.09 28.34
N ALA A 346 -17.58 24.77 28.40
CA ALA A 346 -18.88 24.14 28.10
C ALA A 346 -18.97 22.75 28.75
N LYS A 347 -19.81 22.63 29.79
CA LYS A 347 -20.07 21.37 30.48
C LYS A 347 -20.95 20.47 29.61
N TYR A 348 -20.46 19.30 29.25
CA TYR A 348 -21.28 18.17 28.82
C TYR A 348 -21.26 17.16 29.97
N GLY A 349 -22.44 16.67 30.37
CA GLY A 349 -22.58 15.63 31.37
C GLY A 349 -23.28 14.46 30.73
N GLY A 350 -22.53 13.42 30.35
CA GLY A 350 -23.07 12.24 29.68
C GLY A 350 -22.24 10.97 29.90
N PRO A 351 -22.69 9.83 29.35
CA PRO A 351 -22.02 8.53 29.49
C PRO A 351 -20.57 8.52 28.97
N ALA A 352 -20.23 9.42 28.04
CA ALA A 352 -18.88 9.57 27.50
C ALA A 352 -17.90 10.12 28.56
N ASP A 353 -18.36 10.99 29.47
CA ASP A 353 -17.52 11.59 30.51
C ASP A 353 -17.21 10.57 31.63
N ALA A 354 -18.19 9.72 31.95
CA ALA A 354 -18.00 8.60 32.88
C ALA A 354 -17.00 7.58 32.33
N ALA A 355 -17.11 7.22 31.04
CA ALA A 355 -16.15 6.32 30.39
C ALA A 355 -14.75 6.93 30.25
N ALA A 356 -14.66 8.23 29.99
CA ALA A 356 -13.37 8.94 29.98
C ALA A 356 -12.73 8.98 31.37
N SER A 357 -13.53 9.14 32.44
CA SER A 357 -13.06 9.09 33.84
C SER A 357 -12.47 7.71 34.18
N GLU A 358 -13.19 6.65 33.81
CA GLU A 358 -12.74 5.26 34.01
C GLU A 358 -11.45 4.97 33.23
N TRP A 359 -11.33 5.50 32.01
CA TRP A 359 -10.18 5.27 31.14
C TRP A 359 -8.95 6.13 31.50
N LEU A 360 -9.15 7.36 31.99
CA LEU A 360 -8.08 8.29 32.35
C LEU A 360 -7.65 8.17 33.83
N GLY A 361 -8.41 7.44 34.65
CA GLY A 361 -7.98 7.01 35.99
C GLY A 361 -8.24 7.99 37.14
N THR A 362 -8.89 9.14 36.93
CA THR A 362 -9.33 10.07 37.99
C THR A 362 -10.58 10.88 37.60
N GLU A 363 -11.46 11.20 38.56
CA GLU A 363 -12.62 12.09 38.37
C GLU A 363 -12.19 13.54 38.01
N GLU A 364 -11.06 14.03 38.54
CA GLU A 364 -10.51 15.36 38.23
C GLU A 364 -10.09 15.50 36.76
N ALA A 365 -9.68 14.40 36.10
CA ALA A 365 -9.29 14.43 34.68
C ALA A 365 -10.50 14.62 33.76
N ALA A 366 -11.70 14.21 34.18
CA ALA A 366 -12.94 14.30 33.40
C ALA A 366 -13.62 15.66 33.49
N GLU A 367 -13.54 16.35 34.63
CA GLU A 367 -14.10 17.71 34.78
C GLU A 367 -13.42 18.76 33.89
N HIS A 368 -12.18 18.51 33.43
CA HIS A 368 -11.47 19.36 32.46
C HIS A 368 -11.58 18.85 31.01
N ALA A 369 -12.34 17.79 30.75
CA ALA A 369 -12.18 16.97 29.54
C ALA A 369 -13.11 17.32 28.37
N SER A 370 -14.11 18.17 28.56
CA SER A 370 -14.99 18.65 27.47
C SER A 370 -14.17 19.42 26.43
N GLY A 371 -13.75 18.74 25.35
CA GLY A 371 -12.86 19.27 24.31
C GLY A 371 -11.45 18.66 24.27
N THR A 372 -11.13 17.70 25.14
CA THR A 372 -9.82 17.01 25.09
C THR A 372 -9.88 15.80 24.14
N PRO A 373 -8.81 15.52 23.37
CA PRO A 373 -8.77 14.34 22.49
C PRO A 373 -9.00 13.00 23.19
N GLY A 374 -8.80 12.91 24.50
CA GLY A 374 -9.02 11.68 25.28
C GLY A 374 -10.49 11.24 25.28
N VAL A 375 -11.43 12.18 25.46
CA VAL A 375 -12.88 11.87 25.49
C VAL A 375 -13.38 11.39 24.13
N ALA A 376 -12.96 12.06 23.05
CA ALA A 376 -13.33 11.67 21.68
C ALA A 376 -12.82 10.26 21.34
N LEU A 377 -11.59 9.93 21.73
CA LEU A 377 -11.02 8.60 21.54
C LEU A 377 -11.79 7.55 22.38
N ALA A 378 -12.08 7.82 23.65
CA ALA A 378 -12.85 6.92 24.50
C ALA A 378 -14.24 6.64 23.92
N ALA A 379 -14.94 7.67 23.43
CA ALA A 379 -16.24 7.54 22.80
C ALA A 379 -16.19 6.63 21.56
N VAL A 380 -15.16 6.77 20.71
CA VAL A 380 -14.97 5.89 19.56
C VAL A 380 -14.66 4.45 20.01
N ALA A 381 -13.78 4.27 21.00
CA ALA A 381 -13.42 2.94 21.51
C ALA A 381 -14.66 2.14 21.95
N LEU A 382 -15.63 2.78 22.60
CA LEU A 382 -16.89 2.15 23.02
C LEU A 382 -17.77 1.65 21.88
N THR A 383 -17.61 2.19 20.67
CA THR A 383 -18.36 1.77 19.48
C THR A 383 -17.68 0.64 18.70
N LEU A 384 -16.41 0.35 19.01
CA LEU A 384 -15.64 -0.68 18.33
C LEU A 384 -15.86 -2.07 18.98
N PRO A 385 -16.00 -3.14 18.19
CA PRO A 385 -16.19 -4.49 18.74
C PRO A 385 -14.87 -5.24 18.97
N GLY A 386 -14.85 -6.10 20.00
CA GLY A 386 -13.85 -7.14 20.21
C GLY A 386 -12.39 -6.68 20.10
N TRP A 387 -11.64 -7.32 19.20
CA TRP A 387 -10.22 -7.02 19.00
C TRP A 387 -9.96 -5.57 18.54
N ARG A 388 -10.90 -4.95 17.80
CA ARG A 388 -10.73 -3.58 17.27
C ARG A 388 -10.68 -2.59 18.41
N ARG A 389 -11.52 -2.76 19.43
CA ARG A 389 -11.51 -1.92 20.63
C ARG A 389 -10.18 -2.00 21.36
N ALA A 390 -9.70 -3.21 21.66
CA ALA A 390 -8.42 -3.39 22.34
C ALA A 390 -7.24 -2.81 21.54
N ALA A 391 -7.23 -3.02 20.22
CA ALA A 391 -6.23 -2.44 19.32
C ALA A 391 -6.28 -0.91 19.31
N PHE A 392 -7.49 -0.34 19.25
CA PHE A 392 -7.74 1.09 19.27
C PHE A 392 -7.30 1.73 20.60
N GLU A 393 -7.72 1.18 21.73
CA GLU A 393 -7.37 1.67 23.06
C GLU A 393 -5.85 1.66 23.27
N ARG A 394 -5.17 0.60 22.82
CA ARG A 394 -3.71 0.50 22.85
C ARG A 394 -3.04 1.57 21.98
N ALA A 395 -3.47 1.73 20.72
CA ALA A 395 -2.94 2.73 19.81
C ALA A 395 -3.18 4.16 20.32
N ALA A 396 -4.38 4.43 20.84
CA ALA A 396 -4.79 5.70 21.41
C ALA A 396 -3.98 6.04 22.67
N GLY A 397 -3.77 5.07 23.58
CA GLY A 397 -2.91 5.23 24.75
C GLY A 397 -1.46 5.56 24.36
N ARG A 398 -0.89 4.84 23.38
CA ARG A 398 0.44 5.14 22.82
C ARG A 398 0.52 6.55 22.23
N TRP A 399 -0.52 6.97 21.51
CA TRP A 399 -0.59 8.32 20.95
C TRP A 399 -0.64 9.40 22.04
N LEU A 400 -1.51 9.24 23.04
CA LEU A 400 -1.65 10.17 24.16
C LEU A 400 -0.34 10.32 24.94
N ALA A 401 0.41 9.23 25.12
CA ALA A 401 1.73 9.25 25.74
C ALA A 401 2.81 9.94 24.87
N ALA A 402 2.75 9.74 23.55
CA ALA A 402 3.79 10.23 22.63
C ALA A 402 3.57 11.67 22.15
N ARG A 403 2.33 12.18 22.11
CA ARG A 403 1.99 13.48 21.48
C ARG A 403 2.68 14.68 22.12
N GLY A 404 2.85 14.69 23.45
CA GLY A 404 3.50 15.79 24.17
C GLY A 404 4.98 15.92 23.81
N PRO A 405 5.79 14.87 24.06
CA PRO A 405 7.19 14.83 23.66
C PRO A 405 7.41 15.05 22.15
N ALA A 406 6.55 14.48 21.30
CA ALA A 406 6.62 14.67 19.85
C ALA A 406 6.33 16.11 19.45
N GLY A 407 5.30 16.73 20.01
CA GLY A 407 4.95 18.12 19.78
C GLY A 407 6.07 19.07 20.20
N ALA A 408 6.67 18.85 21.38
CA ALA A 408 7.83 19.62 21.84
C ALA A 408 9.04 19.46 20.89
N ALA A 409 9.33 18.23 20.45
CA ALA A 409 10.43 17.96 19.52
C ALA A 409 10.21 18.60 18.14
N LEU A 410 8.97 18.64 17.64
CA LEU A 410 8.63 19.32 16.40
C LEU A 410 8.70 20.84 16.54
N ALA A 411 8.19 21.40 17.65
CA ALA A 411 8.19 22.83 17.91
C ALA A 411 9.59 23.43 18.04
N ALA A 412 10.56 22.65 18.55
CA ALA A 412 11.95 23.07 18.69
C ALA A 412 12.70 23.18 17.34
N ARG A 413 12.11 22.74 16.23
CA ARG A 413 12.77 22.69 14.92
C ARG A 413 12.20 23.74 13.99
N GLU A 414 13.10 24.56 13.46
CA GLU A 414 12.76 25.54 12.44
C GLU A 414 12.37 24.85 11.13
N GLY A 415 11.27 25.26 10.51
CA GLY A 415 10.78 24.71 9.24
C GLY A 415 10.06 23.35 9.30
N ALA A 416 10.02 22.67 10.46
CA ALA A 416 9.29 21.39 10.61
C ALA A 416 7.77 21.59 10.79
N PRO A 417 6.92 20.62 10.39
CA PRO A 417 5.51 20.60 10.73
C PRO A 417 5.36 20.65 12.24
N ARG A 418 4.49 21.51 12.73
CA ARG A 418 4.19 21.59 14.18
C ARG A 418 3.19 20.53 14.64
N SER A 419 2.76 19.67 13.73
CA SER A 419 1.78 18.62 13.94
C SER A 419 2.35 17.27 13.52
N VAL A 420 2.15 16.25 14.35
CA VAL A 420 2.52 14.87 14.03
C VAL A 420 1.70 14.35 12.84
N VAL A 421 0.45 14.77 12.70
CA VAL A 421 -0.41 14.40 11.55
C VAL A 421 0.20 14.94 10.26
N ALA A 422 0.53 16.24 10.22
CA ALA A 422 1.16 16.85 9.05
C ALA A 422 2.52 16.20 8.75
N HIS A 423 3.32 15.94 9.79
CA HIS A 423 4.59 15.22 9.63
C HIS A 423 4.41 13.82 9.03
N LEU A 424 3.38 13.08 9.44
CA LEU A 424 3.08 11.76 8.90
C LEU A 424 2.64 11.82 7.44
N TYR A 425 1.77 12.76 7.05
CA TYR A 425 1.41 12.97 5.64
C TYR A 425 2.64 13.32 4.78
N TRP A 426 3.50 14.20 5.30
CA TRP A 426 4.75 14.55 4.64
C TRP A 426 5.65 13.32 4.46
N ARG A 427 5.78 12.49 5.50
CA ARG A 427 6.58 11.25 5.46
C ARG A 427 6.02 10.26 4.45
N VAL A 428 4.70 10.05 4.42
CA VAL A 428 4.03 9.19 3.43
C VAL A 428 4.35 9.68 2.02
N GLY A 429 4.18 10.98 1.76
CA GLY A 429 4.55 11.59 0.48
C GLY A 429 6.01 11.31 0.13
N ARG A 430 6.93 11.61 1.06
CA ARG A 430 8.38 11.43 0.86
C ARG A 430 8.78 10.01 0.56
N GLU A 431 8.31 9.04 1.33
CA GLU A 431 8.66 7.63 1.08
C GLU A 431 8.10 7.16 -0.26
N ALA A 432 6.87 7.54 -0.62
CA ALA A 432 6.30 7.26 -1.94
C ALA A 432 7.13 7.88 -3.09
N GLY A 433 7.54 9.14 -2.94
CA GLY A 433 8.40 9.82 -3.91
C GLY A 433 9.79 9.19 -4.03
N ALA A 434 10.38 8.78 -2.90
CA ALA A 434 11.66 8.09 -2.88
C ALA A 434 11.59 6.71 -3.54
N ILE A 435 10.54 5.92 -3.25
CA ILE A 435 10.27 4.63 -3.91
C ILE A 435 10.16 4.83 -5.42
N ARG A 436 9.35 5.81 -5.86
CA ARG A 436 9.15 6.08 -7.28
C ARG A 436 10.46 6.45 -7.97
N GLU A 437 11.21 7.39 -7.41
CA GLU A 437 12.49 7.81 -8.00
C GLU A 437 13.52 6.67 -8.03
N ALA A 438 13.56 5.83 -7.00
CA ALA A 438 14.44 4.65 -6.99
C ALA A 438 14.11 3.69 -8.13
N MET A 439 12.82 3.44 -8.37
CA MET A 439 12.34 2.64 -9.51
C MET A 439 12.69 3.31 -10.85
N THR A 440 12.44 4.61 -11.00
CA THR A 440 12.79 5.38 -12.20
C THR A 440 14.28 5.26 -12.54
N ARG A 441 15.15 5.47 -11.56
CA ARG A 441 16.61 5.37 -11.74
C ARG A 441 17.08 3.94 -12.04
N ALA A 442 16.34 2.94 -11.58
CA ALA A 442 16.58 1.54 -11.91
C ALA A 442 15.99 1.15 -13.28
N GLY A 443 15.36 2.07 -14.02
CA GLY A 443 14.70 1.77 -15.28
C GLY A 443 13.50 0.84 -15.11
N VAL A 444 12.81 0.91 -13.97
CA VAL A 444 11.64 0.11 -13.63
C VAL A 444 10.36 0.93 -13.84
N SER A 445 9.56 0.50 -14.81
CA SER A 445 8.16 0.91 -14.94
C SER A 445 7.32 0.10 -13.97
N TRP A 446 6.43 0.77 -13.23
CA TRP A 446 5.49 0.07 -12.34
C TRP A 446 4.33 -0.57 -13.13
N GLY A 447 4.12 -0.15 -14.37
CA GLY A 447 3.14 -0.76 -15.27
C GLY A 447 2.05 0.21 -15.68
N ASN A 448 2.42 1.30 -16.35
CA ASN A 448 1.50 2.13 -17.11
C ASN A 448 1.52 1.73 -18.59
N TYR A 449 0.47 1.06 -19.04
CA TYR A 449 0.31 0.62 -20.43
C TYR A 449 -1.18 0.48 -20.78
N LEU A 450 -1.48 0.52 -22.07
CA LEU A 450 -2.81 0.17 -22.57
C LEU A 450 -2.94 -1.35 -22.53
N ASP A 451 -3.59 -1.87 -21.49
CA ASP A 451 -3.90 -3.29 -21.39
C ASP A 451 -5.02 -3.65 -22.39
N HIS A 452 -5.60 -4.84 -22.21
CA HIS A 452 -6.81 -5.27 -22.87
C HIS A 452 -8.01 -4.31 -22.73
N GLY A 453 -8.00 -3.36 -21.80
CA GLY A 453 -9.11 -2.41 -21.61
C GLY A 453 -9.11 -1.20 -22.56
N VAL A 454 -10.24 -0.49 -22.57
CA VAL A 454 -10.36 0.88 -23.12
C VAL A 454 -9.62 1.91 -22.27
N GLU A 455 -9.41 1.62 -20.98
CA GLU A 455 -8.70 2.49 -20.04
C GLU A 455 -7.23 2.06 -19.91
N PRO A 456 -6.28 3.01 -19.89
CA PRO A 456 -4.89 2.73 -19.55
C PRO A 456 -4.81 2.06 -18.18
N HIS A 457 -4.20 0.88 -18.13
CA HIS A 457 -3.89 0.23 -16.87
C HIS A 457 -2.71 0.96 -16.24
N ASN A 458 -2.83 1.30 -14.96
CA ASN A 458 -1.76 1.97 -14.25
C ASN A 458 -1.56 1.41 -12.84
N ASN A 459 -0.46 0.68 -12.68
CA ASN A 459 -0.04 0.15 -11.39
C ASN A 459 0.69 1.17 -10.50
N SER A 460 0.98 2.38 -10.99
CA SER A 460 1.50 3.50 -10.19
C SER A 460 0.38 4.15 -9.37
N HIS A 461 -0.28 3.34 -8.55
CA HIS A 461 -1.40 3.75 -7.72
C HIS A 461 -1.01 3.63 -6.23
N PRO A 462 -1.41 4.56 -5.34
CA PRO A 462 -1.05 4.47 -3.93
C PRO A 462 -1.65 3.27 -3.19
N ASN A 463 -2.62 2.56 -3.77
CA ASN A 463 -3.03 1.24 -3.25
C ASN A 463 -1.99 0.14 -3.48
N ASN A 464 -0.99 0.37 -4.33
CA ASN A 464 0.16 -0.51 -4.49
C ASN A 464 1.30 -0.15 -3.53
N LEU A 465 1.05 0.75 -2.57
CA LEU A 465 1.90 0.97 -1.40
C LEU A 465 1.21 0.39 -0.16
N VAL A 466 1.95 -0.34 0.67
CA VAL A 466 1.48 -0.84 1.97
C VAL A 466 2.18 -0.18 3.14
N VAL A 467 1.51 -0.16 4.28
CA VAL A 467 2.08 0.26 5.56
C VAL A 467 2.77 -0.92 6.23
N LEU A 468 4.03 -0.74 6.61
CA LEU A 468 4.82 -1.75 7.30
C LEU A 468 4.60 -1.73 8.82
N PRO A 469 4.55 -2.89 9.49
CA PRO A 469 4.60 -2.95 10.94
C PRO A 469 5.95 -2.48 11.47
N PRO A 470 6.03 -1.98 12.72
CA PRO A 470 7.29 -1.54 13.30
C PRO A 470 8.38 -2.61 13.35
N SER A 471 7.97 -3.87 13.50
CA SER A 471 8.86 -5.03 13.54
C SER A 471 9.29 -5.52 12.16
N ALA A 472 8.73 -5.01 11.06
CA ALA A 472 9.04 -5.51 9.71
C ALA A 472 10.53 -5.40 9.42
N LEU A 473 11.12 -4.24 9.65
CA LEU A 473 12.51 -4.03 9.31
C LEU A 473 13.40 -4.56 10.43
N PRO A 474 14.38 -5.44 10.13
CA PRO A 474 15.37 -5.82 11.11
C PRO A 474 16.00 -4.53 11.65
N GLU A 475 16.08 -4.42 12.97
CA GLU A 475 16.96 -3.46 13.64
C GLU A 475 18.28 -3.49 12.85
N PRO A 476 18.77 -2.34 12.35
CA PRO A 476 19.96 -2.32 11.50
C PRO A 476 21.01 -3.11 12.25
N ALA A 477 21.29 -4.33 11.77
CA ALA A 477 22.08 -5.32 12.51
C ALA A 477 23.29 -4.54 12.98
N ALA A 478 23.41 -4.29 14.29
CA ALA A 478 24.36 -3.32 14.83
C ALA A 478 25.67 -3.70 14.19
N ALA A 479 26.09 -2.90 13.20
CA ALA A 479 26.91 -3.44 12.12
C ALA A 479 28.05 -4.15 12.80
N ALA A 480 28.21 -5.44 12.48
CA ALA A 480 29.40 -6.19 12.78
C ALA A 480 30.54 -5.54 11.99
N ALA A 481 30.84 -4.28 12.30
CA ALA A 481 32.12 -3.67 12.16
C ALA A 481 33.03 -4.54 13.02
N SER A 482 33.50 -5.62 12.42
CA SER A 482 34.84 -6.10 12.70
C SER A 482 35.70 -4.84 12.78
N ALA A 483 36.36 -4.63 13.92
CA ALA A 483 37.07 -3.41 14.29
C ALA A 483 38.24 -3.02 13.35
N ALA A 484 38.34 -3.61 12.16
CA ALA A 484 39.43 -3.45 11.22
C ALA A 484 39.33 -2.23 10.28
N ASP A 485 38.12 -1.71 9.99
CA ASP A 485 37.95 -0.61 8.99
C ASP A 485 37.51 0.74 9.61
N ALA A 486 37.67 0.92 10.91
CA ALA A 486 37.14 2.07 11.66
C ALA A 486 37.78 3.43 11.32
N SER A 487 38.91 3.49 10.60
CA SER A 487 39.63 4.76 10.38
C SER A 487 39.17 5.56 9.15
N ALA A 488 38.50 4.94 8.17
CA ALA A 488 38.05 5.64 6.96
C ALA A 488 36.57 6.07 7.01
N ALA A 489 35.74 5.42 7.84
CA ALA A 489 34.30 5.69 7.95
C ALA A 489 33.93 6.77 8.98
N SER A 490 34.90 7.34 9.70
CA SER A 490 34.66 8.23 10.85
C SER A 490 34.19 9.64 10.50
N ALA A 491 34.47 10.16 9.30
CA ALA A 491 34.08 11.53 8.93
C ALA A 491 32.71 11.62 8.22
N ALA A 492 32.22 10.53 7.62
CA ALA A 492 30.90 10.48 6.97
C ALA A 492 29.79 9.90 7.88
N SER A 493 30.14 9.24 9.00
CA SER A 493 29.18 8.52 9.86
C SER A 493 28.58 9.36 11.01
N ALA A 494 29.21 10.49 11.39
CA ALA A 494 28.68 11.36 12.44
C ALA A 494 27.34 12.04 12.06
N GLY A 495 27.03 12.16 10.76
CA GLY A 495 25.72 12.58 10.25
C GLY A 495 24.71 11.44 10.02
N ALA A 496 25.16 10.18 10.13
CA ALA A 496 24.35 8.97 9.86
C ALA A 496 23.89 8.25 11.13
N ALA A 497 24.51 8.52 12.29
CA ALA A 497 24.15 7.93 13.60
C ALA A 497 22.76 8.34 14.12
N GLY A 498 22.07 9.28 13.46
CA GLY A 498 20.70 9.69 13.79
C GLY A 498 19.60 9.10 12.89
N ARG A 499 19.93 8.23 11.92
CA ARG A 499 18.99 7.77 10.89
C ARG A 499 18.72 6.27 11.02
N SER A 500 17.72 5.82 11.76
CA SER A 500 17.24 4.42 11.58
C SER A 500 15.81 4.15 12.03
N TRP A 501 14.91 5.12 11.89
CA TRP A 501 13.50 4.79 11.96
C TRP A 501 13.13 4.23 10.58
N GLY A 502 13.04 2.91 10.50
CA GLY A 502 12.89 2.17 9.24
C GLY A 502 11.69 2.63 8.39
N ALA A 503 11.67 2.22 7.13
CA ALA A 503 10.59 2.51 6.17
C ALA A 503 9.20 2.30 6.79
N LEU A 504 8.32 3.26 6.54
CA LEU A 504 6.89 3.18 6.82
C LEU A 504 6.16 2.48 5.68
N LEU A 505 6.61 2.70 4.44
CA LEU A 505 5.97 2.23 3.22
C LEU A 505 6.83 1.21 2.47
N ALA A 506 6.17 0.32 1.75
CA ALA A 506 6.80 -0.54 0.77
C ALA A 506 5.87 -0.75 -0.46
N PRO A 507 6.43 -0.85 -1.67
CA PRO A 507 5.64 -1.22 -2.84
C PRO A 507 5.21 -2.67 -2.78
N LEU A 508 4.01 -2.93 -3.28
CA LEU A 508 3.34 -4.20 -3.46
C LEU A 508 2.75 -4.21 -4.88
N ASP A 509 2.43 -5.40 -5.41
CA ASP A 509 1.74 -5.54 -6.69
C ASP A 509 2.61 -5.11 -7.89
N LEU A 510 3.45 -6.05 -8.34
CA LEU A 510 4.49 -5.85 -9.35
C LEU A 510 4.36 -6.82 -10.54
N ASP A 511 3.22 -7.51 -10.68
CA ASP A 511 2.94 -8.38 -11.83
C ASP A 511 2.92 -7.64 -13.16
N MET A 512 2.53 -6.36 -13.15
CA MET A 512 2.52 -5.54 -14.36
C MET A 512 3.76 -4.66 -14.55
N ALA A 513 4.75 -4.77 -13.67
CA ALA A 513 5.97 -4.00 -13.76
C ALA A 513 6.90 -4.53 -14.89
N SER A 514 7.68 -3.63 -15.48
CA SER A 514 8.62 -3.98 -16.55
C SER A 514 9.93 -3.19 -16.44
N LEU A 515 10.98 -3.72 -17.06
CA LEU A 515 12.25 -3.02 -17.19
C LEU A 515 12.33 -2.30 -18.54
N GLN A 516 13.11 -1.22 -18.60
CA GLN A 516 13.44 -0.52 -19.85
C GLN A 516 13.96 -1.47 -20.95
N VAL A 517 14.64 -2.54 -20.54
CA VAL A 517 15.22 -3.51 -21.48
C VAL A 517 14.18 -4.45 -22.11
N GLU A 518 13.00 -4.52 -21.53
CA GLU A 518 11.91 -5.43 -21.90
C GLU A 518 10.71 -4.72 -22.54
N ALA A 519 10.54 -3.42 -22.28
CA ALA A 519 9.28 -2.73 -22.57
C ALA A 519 9.03 -2.56 -24.08
N PHE A 520 7.88 -3.05 -24.52
CA PHE A 520 7.37 -2.86 -25.88
C PHE A 520 6.29 -1.80 -25.94
N ASP A 521 6.16 -1.18 -27.12
CA ASP A 521 4.95 -0.53 -27.56
C ASP A 521 3.89 -1.58 -27.88
N ASN A 522 2.75 -1.51 -27.21
CA ASN A 522 1.67 -2.49 -27.30
C ASN A 522 1.03 -2.54 -28.69
N ALA A 523 1.08 -1.43 -29.45
CA ALA A 523 0.47 -1.35 -30.77
C ALA A 523 1.39 -1.95 -31.85
N SER A 524 2.66 -1.54 -31.86
CA SER A 524 3.62 -1.98 -32.88
C SER A 524 4.34 -3.29 -32.50
N GLY A 525 4.44 -3.60 -31.21
CA GLY A 525 5.35 -4.62 -30.68
C GLY A 525 6.83 -4.23 -30.80
N GLU A 526 7.13 -2.98 -31.17
CA GLU A 526 8.49 -2.47 -31.21
C GLU A 526 8.95 -2.11 -29.80
N ARG A 527 10.26 -2.17 -29.56
CA ARG A 527 10.81 -1.78 -28.26
C ARG A 527 10.66 -0.28 -28.08
N LEU A 528 10.21 0.15 -26.89
CA LEU A 528 10.14 1.57 -26.57
C LEU A 528 11.54 2.19 -26.65
N SER A 529 11.61 3.37 -27.26
CA SER A 529 12.85 4.16 -27.23
C SER A 529 13.18 4.52 -25.79
N ALA A 530 14.45 4.80 -25.50
CA ALA A 530 14.87 5.20 -24.16
C ALA A 530 14.13 6.47 -23.69
N GLU A 531 13.83 7.39 -24.63
CA GLU A 531 13.09 8.62 -24.40
C GLU A 531 11.61 8.35 -24.10
N ALA A 532 10.92 7.55 -24.92
CA ALA A 532 9.52 7.16 -24.69
C ALA A 532 9.35 6.39 -23.37
N PHE A 533 10.33 5.55 -23.02
CA PHE A 533 10.34 4.88 -21.73
C PHE A 533 10.52 5.88 -20.58
N ALA A 534 11.45 6.85 -20.70
CA ALA A 534 11.63 7.89 -19.69
C ALA A 534 10.37 8.75 -19.51
N GLU A 535 9.68 9.10 -20.59
CA GLU A 535 8.37 9.77 -20.54
C GLU A 535 7.31 8.94 -19.82
N THR A 536 7.27 7.63 -20.07
CA THR A 536 6.39 6.70 -19.35
C THR A 536 6.70 6.70 -17.85
N LEU A 537 7.99 6.70 -17.47
CA LEU A 537 8.37 6.73 -16.07
C LEU A 537 7.98 8.05 -15.38
N GLU A 538 8.11 9.19 -16.06
CA GLU A 538 7.65 10.47 -15.54
C GLU A 538 6.13 10.53 -15.43
N ARG A 539 5.39 10.00 -16.42
CA ARG A 539 3.93 9.90 -16.39
C ARG A 539 3.46 9.08 -15.18
N GLU A 540 4.05 7.90 -14.96
CA GLU A 540 3.81 7.08 -13.77
C GLU A 540 4.05 7.84 -12.46
N GLY A 541 5.10 8.68 -12.41
CA GLY A 541 5.38 9.54 -11.26
C GLY A 541 4.29 10.59 -11.03
N HIS A 542 3.81 11.23 -12.10
CA HIS A 542 2.71 12.19 -12.04
C HIS A 542 1.38 11.52 -11.64
N GLU A 543 1.09 10.33 -12.14
CA GLU A 543 -0.15 9.62 -11.81
C GLU A 543 -0.15 9.12 -10.37
N LEU A 544 0.96 8.55 -9.88
CA LEU A 544 1.08 8.19 -8.47
C LEU A 544 0.84 9.40 -7.57
N LEU A 545 1.44 10.54 -7.92
CA LEU A 545 1.24 11.78 -7.21
C LEU A 545 -0.22 12.24 -7.30
N SER A 546 -0.80 12.32 -8.49
CA SER A 546 -2.20 12.70 -8.71
C SER A 546 -3.16 11.85 -7.86
N ASN A 547 -2.99 10.53 -7.90
CA ASN A 547 -3.80 9.58 -7.15
C ASN A 547 -3.60 9.74 -5.63
N LEU A 548 -2.37 9.99 -5.17
CA LEU A 548 -2.08 10.29 -3.77
C LEU A 548 -2.79 11.56 -3.27
N LEU A 549 -3.01 12.51 -4.17
CA LEU A 549 -3.71 13.77 -3.88
C LEU A 549 -5.24 13.67 -4.03
N GLY A 550 -5.77 12.51 -4.41
CA GLY A 550 -7.21 12.22 -4.38
C GLY A 550 -7.94 12.25 -5.73
N SER A 551 -7.23 12.21 -6.88
CA SER A 551 -7.87 12.27 -8.21
C SER A 551 -8.72 11.03 -8.53
N THR A 552 -8.28 9.84 -8.17
CA THR A 552 -8.99 8.57 -8.47
C THR A 552 -9.07 7.61 -7.28
N ALA A 553 -8.36 7.93 -6.19
CA ALA A 553 -8.22 7.05 -5.04
C ALA A 553 -9.03 7.60 -3.85
N SER A 554 -9.70 6.69 -3.14
CA SER A 554 -10.38 7.00 -1.87
C SER A 554 -9.39 7.22 -0.74
N THR A 555 -8.64 8.31 -0.83
CA THR A 555 -7.71 8.81 0.19
C THR A 555 -8.45 9.56 1.30
N GLY A 556 -9.79 9.59 1.25
CA GLY A 556 -10.62 10.51 2.03
C GLY A 556 -10.61 11.95 1.49
N LEU A 557 -9.87 12.19 0.41
CA LEU A 557 -9.76 13.48 -0.28
C LEU A 557 -10.61 13.53 -1.57
N GLU A 558 -11.39 12.47 -1.86
CA GLU A 558 -12.31 12.44 -3.00
C GLU A 558 -13.32 13.59 -2.91
N GLY A 559 -13.61 14.23 -4.05
CA GLY A 559 -14.59 15.31 -4.14
C GLY A 559 -14.15 16.65 -3.52
N ILE A 560 -12.88 16.79 -3.10
CA ILE A 560 -12.34 18.11 -2.74
C ILE A 560 -12.46 19.08 -3.92
N ASP A 561 -12.15 18.62 -5.12
CA ASP A 561 -12.13 19.46 -6.31
C ASP A 561 -13.54 19.92 -6.72
N SER A 562 -14.59 19.20 -6.30
CA SER A 562 -15.98 19.60 -6.54
C SER A 562 -16.52 20.56 -5.48
N GLY A 563 -15.83 20.75 -4.35
CA GLY A 563 -16.23 21.63 -3.25
C GLY A 563 -17.59 21.28 -2.61
N ALA A 564 -18.21 20.18 -3.01
CA ALA A 564 -19.60 19.89 -2.71
C ALA A 564 -19.73 19.18 -1.35
N GLY A 565 -20.20 19.91 -0.34
CA GLY A 565 -20.80 19.33 0.87
C GLY A 565 -19.91 19.19 2.11
N ALA A 566 -18.62 19.52 2.06
CA ALA A 566 -17.78 19.59 3.26
C ALA A 566 -17.74 21.04 3.82
N PRO A 567 -17.80 21.26 5.15
CA PRO A 567 -17.59 22.57 5.74
C PRO A 567 -16.26 23.19 5.32
N ALA A 568 -16.18 24.53 5.21
CA ALA A 568 -14.99 25.23 4.73
C ALA A 568 -13.72 24.85 5.53
N ALA A 569 -13.85 24.62 6.84
CA ALA A 569 -12.73 24.19 7.69
C ALA A 569 -12.22 22.78 7.38
N ALA A 570 -13.12 21.86 7.02
CA ALA A 570 -12.73 20.52 6.59
C ALA A 570 -12.01 20.58 5.23
N GLN A 571 -12.48 21.41 4.31
CA GLN A 571 -11.82 21.61 3.01
C GLN A 571 -10.40 22.19 3.17
N ALA A 572 -10.24 23.22 4.01
CA ALA A 572 -8.93 23.80 4.30
C ALA A 572 -7.96 22.80 4.94
N LEU A 573 -8.45 21.98 5.88
CA LEU A 573 -7.67 20.88 6.45
C LEU A 573 -7.23 19.91 5.35
N HIS A 574 -8.15 19.48 4.49
CA HIS A 574 -7.85 18.53 3.44
C HIS A 574 -6.78 19.08 2.47
N TRP A 575 -6.89 20.34 2.04
CA TRP A 575 -5.89 20.99 1.19
C TRP A 575 -4.52 21.06 1.87
N ALA A 576 -4.47 21.44 3.15
CA ALA A 576 -3.22 21.49 3.90
C ALA A 576 -2.54 20.12 3.96
N LEU A 577 -3.30 19.05 4.19
CA LEU A 577 -2.78 17.67 4.22
C LEU A 577 -2.32 17.20 2.83
N ARG A 578 -3.11 17.48 1.79
CA ARG A 578 -2.79 17.18 0.38
C ARG A 578 -1.48 17.84 -0.03
N ASP A 579 -1.33 19.14 0.21
CA ASP A 579 -0.12 19.90 -0.14
C ASP A 579 1.11 19.44 0.67
N THR A 580 0.89 19.05 1.92
CA THR A 580 1.93 18.49 2.77
C THR A 580 2.44 17.16 2.19
N LEU A 581 1.54 16.31 1.71
CA LEU A 581 1.88 15.07 1.01
C LEU A 581 2.62 15.36 -0.30
N TRP A 582 2.13 16.29 -1.12
CA TRP A 582 2.79 16.72 -2.36
C TRP A 582 4.22 17.22 -2.11
N ALA A 583 4.40 18.08 -1.09
CA ALA A 583 5.71 18.58 -0.71
C ALA A 583 6.64 17.45 -0.24
N GLY A 584 6.10 16.48 0.50
CA GLY A 584 6.81 15.24 0.86
C GLY A 584 7.28 14.48 -0.37
N PHE A 585 6.38 14.21 -1.31
CA PHE A 585 6.67 13.45 -2.53
C PHE A 585 7.81 14.05 -3.34
N LYS A 586 7.76 15.37 -3.59
CA LYS A 586 8.85 16.07 -4.29
C LYS A 586 10.17 15.99 -3.53
N ALA A 587 10.14 16.13 -2.20
CA ALA A 587 11.35 16.01 -1.38
C ALA A 587 11.94 14.60 -1.45
N GLY A 588 11.10 13.56 -1.46
CA GLY A 588 11.50 12.17 -1.65
C GLY A 588 12.21 11.93 -2.97
N ARG A 589 11.62 12.40 -4.08
CA ARG A 589 12.26 12.32 -5.40
C ARG A 589 13.60 13.06 -5.43
N ALA A 590 13.64 14.31 -4.97
CA ALA A 590 14.86 15.11 -4.97
C ALA A 590 15.99 14.50 -4.11
N ALA A 591 15.64 13.90 -2.96
CA ALA A 591 16.61 13.25 -2.08
C ALA A 591 17.28 12.05 -2.76
N VAL A 592 16.53 11.22 -3.48
CA VAL A 592 17.07 10.07 -4.23
C VAL A 592 17.82 10.53 -5.48
N ALA A 593 17.39 11.62 -6.10
CA ALA A 593 18.07 12.22 -7.24
C ALA A 593 19.42 12.88 -6.89
N GLY A 594 19.72 13.08 -5.60
CA GLY A 594 20.91 13.79 -5.14
C GLY A 594 20.84 15.31 -5.33
N SER A 595 19.64 15.85 -5.59
CA SER A 595 19.39 17.27 -5.88
C SER A 595 18.63 17.99 -4.76
N GLY A 596 18.27 17.27 -3.68
CA GLY A 596 17.50 17.82 -2.57
C GLY A 596 18.38 18.43 -1.45
N PRO A 597 17.89 19.47 -0.77
CA PRO A 597 18.50 19.92 0.48
C PRO A 597 18.44 18.82 1.55
N ASP A 598 19.28 18.93 2.59
CA ASP A 598 19.17 18.09 3.77
C ASP A 598 17.74 18.09 4.31
N ASP A 599 17.26 16.90 4.67
CA ASP A 599 15.87 16.68 5.07
C ASP A 599 15.49 17.53 6.29
N PRO A 600 14.68 18.60 6.13
CA PRO A 600 14.32 19.48 7.24
C PRO A 600 13.36 18.79 8.24
N HIS A 601 12.91 17.58 7.92
CA HIS A 601 11.95 16.80 8.68
C HIS A 601 12.56 15.50 9.18
N LEU A 602 13.89 15.43 9.35
CA LEU A 602 14.57 14.33 10.07
C LEU A 602 13.73 13.91 11.29
N THR A 603 13.37 12.64 11.39
CA THR A 603 12.52 12.18 12.48
C THR A 603 13.33 12.10 13.78
N CYS A 604 12.65 12.13 14.92
CA CYS A 604 13.26 11.81 16.20
C CYS A 604 12.44 10.71 16.89
N PRO A 605 13.00 9.99 17.87
CA PRO A 605 12.32 8.86 18.50
C PRO A 605 10.92 9.18 19.02
N ALA A 606 10.71 10.40 19.53
CA ALA A 606 9.41 10.84 20.02
C ALA A 606 8.38 11.01 18.89
N VAL A 607 8.79 11.67 17.80
CA VAL A 607 7.93 11.88 16.62
C VAL A 607 7.59 10.55 15.96
N ASP A 608 8.56 9.64 15.81
CA ASP A 608 8.32 8.33 15.22
C ASP A 608 7.35 7.48 16.04
N ARG A 609 7.50 7.44 17.37
CA ARG A 609 6.53 6.77 18.24
C ARG A 609 5.12 7.32 18.06
N ALA A 610 5.00 8.64 17.97
CA ALA A 610 3.72 9.31 17.77
C ALA A 610 3.13 9.01 16.37
N CYS A 611 3.95 9.01 15.32
CA CYS A 611 3.54 8.61 13.97
C CYS A 611 3.08 7.16 13.91
N ARG A 612 3.81 6.22 14.52
CA ARG A 612 3.41 4.81 14.57
C ARG A 612 2.07 4.62 15.27
N ALA A 613 1.87 5.28 16.41
CA ALA A 613 0.60 5.24 17.12
C ALA A 613 -0.56 5.81 16.28
N LEU A 614 -0.33 6.90 15.54
CA LEU A 614 -1.33 7.44 14.60
C LEU A 614 -1.60 6.52 13.42
N CYS A 615 -0.58 5.87 12.85
CA CYS A 615 -0.75 4.87 11.80
C CYS A 615 -1.62 3.72 12.29
N GLU A 616 -1.33 3.16 13.45
CA GLU A 616 -2.14 2.08 14.03
C GLU A 616 -3.58 2.54 14.27
N LEU A 617 -3.77 3.73 14.84
CA LEU A 617 -5.10 4.30 15.07
C LEU A 617 -5.87 4.42 13.75
N ALA A 618 -5.23 4.97 12.71
CA ALA A 618 -5.79 5.10 11.37
C ALA A 618 -6.18 3.74 10.77
N LEU A 619 -5.28 2.75 10.84
CA LEU A 619 -5.52 1.42 10.31
C LEU A 619 -6.65 0.69 11.06
N VAL A 620 -6.74 0.85 12.39
CA VAL A 620 -7.83 0.26 13.19
C VAL A 620 -9.18 0.90 12.86
N LEU A 621 -9.22 2.23 12.63
CA LEU A 621 -10.41 2.94 12.20
C LEU A 621 -10.91 2.42 10.84
N MET A 622 -10.00 2.09 9.93
CA MET A 622 -10.33 1.58 8.58
C MET A 622 -10.25 0.05 8.45
N ALA A 623 -10.20 -0.69 9.56
CA ALA A 623 -9.94 -2.13 9.51
C ALA A 623 -10.97 -2.95 8.70
N ASP A 624 -12.23 -2.50 8.71
CA ASP A 624 -13.38 -3.16 8.05
C ASP A 624 -13.61 -2.63 6.63
N GLN A 625 -12.90 -1.59 6.19
CA GLN A 625 -12.95 -1.18 4.80
C GLN A 625 -12.38 -2.30 3.96
N VAL A 626 -13.19 -2.75 3.00
CA VAL A 626 -12.77 -3.77 2.05
C VAL A 626 -11.78 -3.11 1.09
N SER A 627 -10.56 -3.63 1.08
CA SER A 627 -9.47 -3.24 0.16
C SER A 627 -9.82 -3.49 -1.30
#